data_AF-A0A7S3MPK8-F1
#
_entry.id   AF-A0A7S3MPK8-F1
#
_cell.length_a   1.000
_cell.length_b   1.000
_cell.length_c   1.000
_cell.angle_alpha   90.00
_cell.angle_beta   90.00
_cell.angle_gamma   90.00
#
_symmetry.space_group_name_H-M   'P 1'
#
loop_
_entity.id
_entity.type
_entity.pdbx_description
1 polymer ?
#
loop_
_entity_poly.entity_id
_entity_poly.type
_entity_poly.pdbx_seq_one_letter_code
_entity_poly.pdbx_strand_id
1 'polypeptide(L)'
;SCHPECNGICAQNMDSTSCTDPQTQYCSPYEYNSTSQSCNFEPTCVDNCDLCYNTIECQDCSPGYYLTPSKLCSETCPTGYYPNGEVCEKCHSDCSECTGPSDSDCTACVDPKRTPVSGICECSEGYFENSGV
;
A
#
# COMPACT_ATOMS: atom_id res chain seq x y z
N SER A 1 -22.62 9.97 22.20
CA SER A 1 -23.95 9.44 21.81
C SER A 1 -23.82 8.72 20.48
N CYS A 2 -24.59 7.65 20.27
CA CYS A 2 -24.58 6.90 19.00
C CYS A 2 -24.93 7.81 17.81
N HIS A 3 -24.40 7.51 16.62
CA HIS A 3 -24.86 8.16 15.40
C HIS A 3 -26.33 7.74 15.12
N PRO A 4 -27.21 8.65 14.66
CA PRO A 4 -28.62 8.33 14.39
C PRO A 4 -28.82 7.13 13.45
N GLU A 5 -27.94 7.00 12.46
CA GLU A 5 -27.99 5.94 11.45
C GLU A 5 -27.68 4.54 12.01
N CYS A 6 -26.98 4.43 13.14
CA CYS A 6 -26.70 3.12 13.76
C CYS A 6 -27.93 2.47 14.43
N ASN A 7 -29.08 3.16 14.48
CA ASN A 7 -30.30 2.70 15.15
C ASN A 7 -30.07 2.17 16.58
N GLY A 8 -29.11 2.76 17.30
CA GLY A 8 -28.75 2.38 18.67
C GLY A 8 -27.82 1.16 18.80
N ILE A 9 -27.36 0.56 17.70
CA ILE A 9 -26.46 -0.59 17.71
C ILE A 9 -25.01 -0.11 17.56
N CYS A 10 -24.48 0.48 18.62
CA CYS A 10 -23.07 0.85 18.75
C CYS A 10 -22.53 0.36 20.11
N ALA A 11 -21.25 -0.03 20.16
CA ALA A 11 -20.61 -0.37 21.42
C ALA A 11 -20.55 0.87 22.31
N GLN A 12 -20.99 0.75 23.57
CA GLN A 12 -20.98 1.87 24.51
C GLN A 12 -19.56 2.45 24.59
N ASN A 13 -19.45 3.74 24.25
CA ASN A 13 -18.21 4.55 24.25
C ASN A 13 -17.30 4.46 23.01
N MET A 14 -17.72 3.86 21.90
CA MET A 14 -17.09 4.14 20.60
C MET A 14 -17.87 5.24 19.89
N ASP A 15 -17.14 6.18 19.30
CA ASP A 15 -17.61 7.48 18.83
C ASP A 15 -18.75 7.40 17.79
N SER A 16 -19.34 8.54 17.44
CA SER A 16 -20.44 8.66 16.45
C SER A 16 -20.08 8.24 15.01
N THR A 17 -19.04 7.43 14.86
CA THR A 17 -18.40 7.04 13.61
C THR A 17 -18.40 5.52 13.39
N SER A 18 -18.95 4.72 14.31
CA SER A 18 -19.05 3.26 14.13
C SER A 18 -20.35 2.65 14.69
N CYS A 19 -20.92 1.71 13.92
CA CYS A 19 -21.99 0.81 14.34
C CYS A 19 -21.42 -0.59 14.58
N THR A 20 -22.08 -1.37 15.43
CA THR A 20 -21.71 -2.76 15.76
C THR A 20 -22.73 -3.72 15.20
N ASP A 21 -22.28 -4.80 14.57
CA ASP A 21 -23.13 -5.92 14.15
C ASP A 21 -23.14 -7.05 15.22
N PRO A 22 -24.24 -7.83 15.35
CA PRO A 22 -24.31 -9.05 16.16
C PRO A 22 -23.14 -10.04 16.03
N GLN A 23 -22.38 -10.03 14.92
CA GLN A 23 -21.19 -10.87 14.72
C GLN A 23 -19.87 -10.17 15.09
N THR A 24 -19.90 -9.09 15.88
CA THR A 24 -18.72 -8.30 16.36
C THR A 24 -17.98 -7.51 15.29
N GLN A 25 -18.57 -7.31 14.12
CA GLN A 25 -18.03 -6.43 13.08
C GLN A 25 -18.32 -4.97 13.41
N TYR A 26 -17.31 -4.11 13.23
CA TYR A 26 -17.45 -2.65 13.29
C TYR A 26 -17.54 -2.12 11.85
N CYS A 27 -18.54 -1.28 11.57
CA CYS A 27 -18.68 -0.60 10.28
C CYS A 27 -19.07 0.87 10.48
N SER A 28 -18.90 1.70 9.45
CA SER A 28 -19.35 3.08 9.51
C SER A 28 -20.89 3.17 9.55
N PRO A 29 -21.47 4.28 10.02
CA PRO A 29 -22.93 4.48 9.99
C PRO A 29 -23.55 4.47 8.59
N TYR A 30 -22.74 4.58 7.53
CA TYR A 30 -23.20 4.56 6.14
C TYR A 30 -23.25 3.15 5.53
N GLU A 31 -22.58 2.18 6.16
CA GLU A 31 -22.55 0.76 5.75
C GLU A 31 -23.56 -0.09 6.55
N TYR A 32 -24.12 0.48 7.62
CA TYR A 32 -25.09 -0.19 8.46
C TYR A 32 -26.47 -0.25 7.80
N ASN A 33 -26.94 -1.45 7.53
CA ASN A 33 -28.29 -1.66 7.04
C ASN A 33 -29.25 -1.82 8.22
N SER A 34 -30.04 -0.79 8.48
CA SER A 34 -31.04 -0.78 9.56
C SER A 34 -32.13 -1.84 9.42
N THR A 35 -32.38 -2.35 8.21
CA THR A 35 -33.40 -3.35 7.92
C THR A 35 -32.91 -4.76 8.24
N SER A 36 -31.67 -5.09 7.88
CA SER A 36 -31.05 -6.38 8.20
C SER A 36 -30.27 -6.38 9.51
N GLN A 37 -30.13 -5.22 10.16
CA GLN A 37 -29.30 -5.00 11.36
C GLN A 37 -27.87 -5.49 11.19
N SER A 38 -27.36 -5.42 9.96
CA SER A 38 -26.06 -5.93 9.56
C SER A 38 -25.26 -4.85 8.87
N CYS A 39 -23.93 -4.94 8.98
CA CYS A 39 -23.03 -4.17 8.15
C CYS A 39 -23.03 -4.76 6.73
N ASN A 40 -23.53 -4.01 5.75
CA ASN A 40 -23.46 -4.40 4.35
C ASN A 40 -22.27 -3.71 3.70
N PHE A 41 -21.13 -4.38 3.69
CA PHE A 41 -19.98 -4.02 2.86
C PHE A 41 -20.27 -4.43 1.41
N GLU A 42 -21.07 -3.66 0.70
CA GLU A 42 -20.99 -3.62 -0.77
C GLU A 42 -20.43 -2.25 -1.11
N PRO A 43 -19.10 -2.16 -1.26
CA PRO A 43 -18.29 -3.10 -2.02
C PRO A 43 -17.20 -3.83 -1.23
N THR A 44 -16.93 -5.08 -1.61
CA THR A 44 -15.70 -5.78 -1.22
C THR A 44 -14.50 -4.97 -1.70
N CYS A 45 -13.59 -4.61 -0.81
CA CYS A 45 -12.32 -4.01 -1.21
C CYS A 45 -11.65 -4.86 -2.29
N VAL A 46 -10.78 -4.23 -3.09
CA VAL A 46 -9.94 -4.94 -4.05
C VAL A 46 -9.14 -6.05 -3.37
N ASP A 47 -8.80 -7.11 -4.11
CA ASP A 47 -8.14 -8.30 -3.58
C ASP A 47 -6.95 -7.97 -2.65
N ASN A 48 -6.87 -8.71 -1.53
CA ASN A 48 -5.81 -8.62 -0.52
C ASN A 48 -5.71 -7.26 0.20
N CYS A 49 -6.85 -6.58 0.33
CA CYS A 49 -6.97 -5.30 1.00
C CYS A 49 -7.84 -5.41 2.27
N ASP A 50 -7.28 -5.04 3.42
CA ASP A 50 -7.99 -5.04 4.71
C ASP A 50 -8.76 -3.72 4.92
N LEU A 51 -8.26 -2.61 4.38
CA LEU A 51 -8.92 -1.30 4.42
C LEU A 51 -8.75 -0.60 3.07
N CYS A 52 -9.84 -0.14 2.45
CA CYS A 52 -9.79 0.52 1.13
C CYS A 52 -10.38 1.93 1.12
N TYR A 53 -9.84 2.79 0.26
CA TYR A 53 -10.42 4.10 -0.05
C TYR A 53 -11.69 3.97 -0.90
N ASN A 54 -11.69 2.99 -1.83
CA ASN A 54 -12.82 2.60 -2.68
C ASN A 54 -12.58 1.18 -3.23
N THR A 55 -13.44 0.71 -4.14
CA THR A 55 -13.41 -0.66 -4.68
C THR A 55 -12.15 -1.05 -5.44
N ILE A 56 -11.35 -0.08 -5.87
CA ILE A 56 -10.18 -0.29 -6.71
C ILE A 56 -8.89 0.31 -6.11
N GLU A 57 -8.99 0.99 -4.97
CA GLU A 57 -7.85 1.61 -4.29
C GLU A 57 -7.83 1.20 -2.82
N CYS A 58 -6.76 0.51 -2.44
CA CYS A 58 -6.47 0.06 -1.10
C CYS A 58 -5.73 1.12 -0.28
N GLN A 59 -6.00 1.10 1.02
CA GLN A 59 -5.31 1.86 2.04
C GLN A 59 -4.33 0.96 2.81
N ASP A 60 -4.79 -0.17 3.36
CA ASP A 60 -3.97 -1.12 4.11
C ASP A 60 -4.16 -2.54 3.56
N CYS A 61 -3.04 -3.20 3.27
CA CYS A 61 -3.03 -4.54 2.69
C CYS A 61 -3.13 -5.62 3.75
N SER A 62 -3.69 -6.77 3.36
CA SER A 62 -3.68 -7.96 4.20
C SER A 62 -2.23 -8.41 4.50
N PRO A 63 -1.98 -9.08 5.64
CA PRO A 63 -0.64 -9.53 6.00
C PRO A 63 0.02 -10.37 4.91
N GLY A 64 1.27 -10.04 4.57
CA GLY A 64 2.04 -10.70 3.50
C GLY A 64 1.95 -10.00 2.13
N TYR A 65 1.16 -8.93 2.02
CA TYR A 65 1.07 -8.10 0.83
C TYR A 65 1.60 -6.68 1.12
N TYR A 66 2.10 -6.02 0.07
CA TYR A 66 2.65 -4.68 0.13
C TYR A 66 1.77 -3.70 -0.66
N LEU A 67 1.53 -2.52 -0.09
CA LEU A 67 0.82 -1.45 -0.77
C LEU A 67 1.68 -0.84 -1.87
N THR A 68 1.24 -1.05 -3.10
CA THR A 68 1.91 -0.54 -4.31
C THR A 68 1.60 0.94 -4.57
N PRO A 69 2.38 1.61 -5.44
CA PRO A 69 2.13 3.00 -5.83
C PRO A 69 0.76 3.22 -6.49
N SER A 70 0.21 2.20 -7.15
CA SER A 70 -1.12 2.22 -7.76
C SER A 70 -2.25 1.96 -6.75
N LYS A 71 -1.96 1.98 -5.44
CA LYS A 71 -2.92 1.71 -4.37
C LYS A 71 -3.53 0.31 -4.47
N LEU A 72 -2.76 -0.66 -4.91
CA LEU A 72 -3.14 -2.08 -4.93
C LEU A 72 -2.21 -2.89 -4.04
N CYS A 73 -2.65 -4.05 -3.59
CA CYS A 73 -1.86 -4.96 -2.77
C CYS A 73 -1.21 -6.03 -3.63
N SER A 74 0.08 -6.28 -3.42
CA SER A 74 0.86 -7.26 -4.18
C SER A 74 1.81 -8.02 -3.25
N GLU A 75 2.04 -9.31 -3.51
CA GLU A 75 3.00 -10.14 -2.76
C GLU A 75 4.45 -9.64 -2.93
N THR A 76 4.72 -8.93 -4.02
CA THR A 76 6.01 -8.33 -4.32
C THR A 76 5.86 -6.89 -4.80
N CYS A 77 6.86 -6.06 -4.52
CA CYS A 77 6.89 -4.71 -5.06
C CYS A 77 7.19 -4.72 -6.57
N PRO A 78 6.54 -3.83 -7.35
CA PRO A 78 6.81 -3.73 -8.77
C PRO A 78 8.24 -3.22 -9.03
N THR A 79 8.76 -3.45 -10.24
CA THR A 79 10.07 -2.95 -10.66
C THR A 79 10.23 -1.45 -10.39
N GLY A 80 11.41 -1.06 -9.89
CA GLY A 80 11.69 0.30 -9.44
C GLY A 80 11.20 0.63 -8.02
N TYR A 81 10.67 -0.36 -7.30
CA TYR A 81 10.24 -0.23 -5.90
C TYR A 81 10.79 -1.38 -5.05
N TYR A 82 11.01 -1.11 -3.77
CA TYR A 82 11.44 -2.09 -2.78
C TYR A 82 10.44 -2.15 -1.62
N PRO A 83 10.33 -3.29 -0.92
CA PRO A 83 9.52 -3.38 0.29
C PRO A 83 10.11 -2.57 1.45
N ASN A 84 9.34 -1.64 2.01
CA ASN A 84 9.65 -0.96 3.26
C ASN A 84 8.47 -1.11 4.24
N GLY A 85 8.57 -2.04 5.18
CA GLY A 85 7.43 -2.43 6.01
C GLY A 85 6.32 -3.05 5.15
N GLU A 86 5.12 -2.49 5.20
CA GLU A 86 3.94 -2.97 4.45
C GLU A 86 3.67 -2.15 3.17
N VAL A 87 4.59 -1.26 2.79
CA VAL A 87 4.47 -0.40 1.61
C VAL A 87 5.62 -0.61 0.63
N CYS A 88 5.34 -0.42 -0.65
CA CYS A 88 6.37 -0.36 -1.68
C CYS A 88 6.88 1.06 -1.83
N GLU A 89 8.15 1.27 -1.52
CA GLU A 89 8.82 2.55 -1.69
C GLU A 89 9.69 2.57 -2.94
N LYS A 90 9.82 3.76 -3.53
CA LYS A 90 10.55 3.92 -4.79
C LYS A 90 12.05 3.78 -4.55
N CYS A 91 12.73 3.08 -5.45
CA CYS A 91 14.17 3.05 -5.50
C CYS A 91 14.77 4.43 -5.81
N HIS A 92 16.07 4.58 -5.54
CA HIS A 92 16.84 5.71 -6.07
C HIS A 92 16.73 5.79 -7.60
N SER A 93 16.80 6.98 -8.17
CA SER A 93 16.54 7.22 -9.60
C SER A 93 17.48 6.49 -10.55
N ASP A 94 18.66 6.11 -10.08
CA ASP A 94 19.67 5.40 -10.86
C ASP A 94 19.45 3.88 -10.85
N CYS A 95 18.66 3.37 -9.91
CA CYS A 95 18.38 1.95 -9.76
C CYS A 95 17.09 1.55 -10.50
N SER A 96 17.15 0.52 -11.33
CA SER A 96 15.95 -0.15 -11.86
C SER A 96 15.39 -1.19 -10.88
N GLU A 97 16.25 -1.74 -10.03
CA GLU A 97 15.91 -2.58 -8.88
C GLU A 97 16.83 -2.23 -7.71
N CYS A 98 16.32 -2.32 -6.47
CA CYS A 98 17.05 -1.94 -5.28
C CYS A 98 16.59 -2.74 -4.05
N THR A 99 17.39 -2.66 -2.98
CA THR A 99 17.07 -3.23 -1.66
C THR A 99 16.75 -2.17 -0.60
N GLY A 100 16.85 -0.90 -0.98
CA GLY A 100 16.69 0.26 -0.10
C GLY A 100 16.60 1.56 -0.89
N PRO A 101 16.42 2.70 -0.20
CA PRO A 101 16.18 3.99 -0.83
C PRO A 101 17.45 4.68 -1.36
N SER A 102 18.64 4.21 -0.97
CA SER A 102 19.91 4.85 -1.30
C SER A 102 20.34 4.56 -2.73
N ASP A 103 21.17 5.45 -3.30
CA ASP A 103 21.89 5.23 -4.55
C ASP A 103 22.89 4.06 -4.46
N SER A 104 23.27 3.70 -3.23
CA SER A 104 24.11 2.56 -2.89
C SER A 104 23.36 1.25 -2.64
N ASP A 105 22.04 1.22 -2.80
CA ASP A 105 21.23 0.02 -2.55
C ASP A 105 20.77 -0.66 -3.86
N CYS A 106 21.34 -0.27 -5.01
CA CYS A 106 20.94 -0.80 -6.32
C CYS A 106 21.36 -2.26 -6.50
N THR A 107 20.43 -3.08 -7.00
CA THR A 107 20.70 -4.43 -7.50
C THR A 107 20.68 -4.49 -9.03
N ALA A 108 20.08 -3.50 -9.68
CA ALA A 108 20.13 -3.28 -11.11
C ALA A 108 20.08 -1.78 -11.43
N CYS A 109 20.73 -1.36 -12.53
CA CYS A 109 20.79 0.03 -12.95
C CYS A 109 19.74 0.36 -14.03
N VAL A 110 19.27 1.60 -14.04
CA VAL A 110 18.38 2.09 -15.12
C VAL A 110 19.12 2.21 -16.43
N ASP A 111 20.34 2.76 -16.41
CA ASP A 111 21.19 2.86 -17.59
C ASP A 111 21.85 1.49 -17.86
N PRO A 112 21.60 0.84 -19.02
CA PRO A 112 22.24 -0.43 -19.36
C PRO A 112 23.76 -0.33 -19.58
N LYS A 113 24.33 0.89 -19.66
CA LYS A 113 25.77 1.14 -19.69
C LYS A 113 26.39 1.27 -18.30
N ARG A 114 25.59 1.08 -17.25
CA ARG A 114 26.03 1.04 -15.86
C ARG A 114 25.75 -0.31 -15.26
N THR A 115 26.59 -0.69 -14.30
CA THR A 115 26.45 -1.92 -13.52
C THR A 115 26.56 -1.61 -12.03
N PRO A 116 25.80 -2.31 -11.17
CA PRO A 116 25.92 -2.12 -9.73
C PRO A 116 27.30 -2.59 -9.25
N VAL A 117 28.06 -1.68 -8.65
CA VAL A 117 29.34 -1.93 -7.99
C VAL A 117 29.20 -1.49 -6.54
N SER A 118 29.23 -2.44 -5.61
CA SER A 118 28.92 -2.20 -4.19
C SER A 118 27.56 -1.49 -3.99
N GLY A 119 26.59 -1.81 -4.84
CA GLY A 119 25.25 -1.24 -4.82
C GLY A 119 25.11 0.14 -5.47
N ILE A 120 26.19 0.75 -5.96
CA ILE A 120 26.16 2.02 -6.70
C ILE A 120 26.22 1.74 -8.21
N CYS A 121 25.41 2.46 -9.00
CA CYS A 121 25.43 2.33 -10.45
C CYS A 121 26.61 3.08 -11.09
N GLU A 122 27.68 2.35 -11.35
CA GLU A 122 28.90 2.86 -11.97
C GLU A 122 28.98 2.50 -13.47
N CYS A 123 29.75 3.27 -14.24
CA CYS A 123 29.98 2.96 -15.65
C CYS A 123 30.58 1.56 -15.82
N SER A 124 29.97 0.76 -16.70
CA SER A 124 30.51 -0.54 -17.09
C SER A 124 31.88 -0.38 -17.76
N GLU A 125 32.69 -1.44 -17.77
CA GLU A 125 34.00 -1.41 -18.44
C GLU A 125 33.89 -0.89 -19.89
N GLY A 126 34.71 0.10 -20.21
CA GLY A 126 34.73 0.76 -21.52
C GLY A 126 33.80 1.96 -21.68
N TYR A 127 32.99 2.28 -20.66
CA TYR A 127 32.18 3.51 -20.60
C TYR A 127 32.74 4.48 -19.55
N PHE A 128 32.51 5.77 -19.76
CA PHE A 128 32.96 6.84 -18.87
C PHE A 128 31.86 7.89 -18.75
N GLU A 129 31.74 8.51 -17.57
CA GLU A 129 30.86 9.66 -17.42
C GLU A 129 31.39 10.82 -18.25
N ASN A 130 30.54 11.39 -19.10
CA ASN A 130 30.84 12.65 -19.73
C ASN A 130 30.51 13.76 -18.73
N SER A 131 31.42 14.03 -17.80
CA SER A 131 31.36 15.24 -16.97
C SER A 131 31.56 16.43 -17.91
N GLY A 132 30.46 16.90 -18.50
CA GLY A 132 30.47 18.02 -19.45
C GLY A 132 31.17 19.23 -18.85
N VAL A 133 32.27 19.63 -19.48
CA VAL A 133 32.91 20.95 -19.29
C VAL A 133 32.15 21.97 -20.11
#